data_AF-A0A0R3PQ69-F1
#
_entry.id   AF-A0A0R3PQ69-F1
#
_cell.length_a   1.000
_cell.length_b   1.000
_cell.length_c   1.000
_cell.angle_alpha   90.00
_cell.angle_beta   90.00
_cell.angle_gamma   90.00
#
_symmetry.space_group_name_H-M   'P 1'
#
loop_
_entity.id
_entity.type
_entity.pdbx_description
1 polymer ?
#
loop_
_entity_poly.entity_id
_entity_poly.type
_entity_poly.pdbx_seq_one_letter_code
_entity_poly.pdbx_strand_id
1 'polypeptide(L)'
;MNTKLFRSKNLMDHVFTKLESYALTLETEVADRTKELLEEKKKSDILLSRMLPRQITEKLKIGHSIEPEMYESATVFFSDVVSFTTIAARGTPMNVINLLNDLYTLFDSIIDRHDVYKVETIGDAYLCVSGVPNRNGNEHVKEICSMSLGFMESLIDFYIPHLPGEKLSLRVGIHTAGMVHLSADANRLLQEVGGYQTELRGDVIIKGKGVLQTYWLKCRSEDGLGPSSSINKDHVATTKDKRRSNPGKLYL
;
A
#
# COMPACT_ATOMS: atom_id res chain seq x y z
N MET A 1 8.31 -64.08 69.94
CA MET A 1 8.47 -64.15 68.47
C MET A 1 7.34 -63.38 67.80
N ASN A 2 7.70 -62.52 66.84
CA ASN A 2 6.88 -61.95 65.76
C ASN A 2 5.55 -61.23 66.06
N THR A 3 5.65 -59.92 66.31
CA THR A 3 4.58 -58.95 66.01
C THR A 3 5.17 -57.63 65.52
N LYS A 4 5.86 -57.59 64.38
CA LYS A 4 6.31 -56.31 63.79
C LYS A 4 6.74 -56.42 62.32
N LEU A 5 5.85 -56.85 61.41
CA LEU A 5 6.11 -56.67 59.97
C LEU A 5 4.87 -56.75 59.06
N PHE A 6 3.73 -56.14 59.43
CA PHE A 6 2.53 -56.18 58.56
C PHE A 6 1.85 -54.83 58.27
N ARG A 7 2.36 -53.70 58.78
CA ARG A 7 1.62 -52.41 58.68
C ARG A 7 2.18 -51.38 57.70
N SER A 8 3.30 -51.65 57.03
CA SER A 8 3.98 -50.68 56.14
C SER A 8 3.72 -50.86 54.64
N LYS A 9 3.22 -52.02 54.19
CA LYS A 9 2.98 -52.28 52.75
C LYS A 9 1.77 -51.51 52.21
N ASN A 10 0.65 -51.48 52.94
CA ASN A 10 -0.57 -50.77 52.50
C ASN A 10 -0.43 -49.25 52.40
N LEU A 11 0.37 -48.61 53.27
CA LEU A 11 0.52 -47.14 53.24
C LEU A 11 1.43 -46.70 52.09
N MET A 12 2.52 -47.43 51.87
CA MET A 12 3.46 -47.13 50.79
C MET A 12 2.80 -47.37 49.42
N ASP A 13 2.07 -48.48 49.27
CA ASP A 13 1.28 -48.76 48.06
C ASP A 13 0.22 -47.67 47.82
N HIS A 14 -0.49 -47.22 48.86
CA HIS A 14 -1.48 -46.13 48.73
C HIS A 14 -0.85 -44.79 48.30
N VAL A 15 0.34 -44.46 48.83
CA VAL A 15 1.08 -43.26 48.43
C VAL A 15 1.58 -43.39 46.99
N PHE A 16 2.06 -44.56 46.57
CA PHE A 16 2.46 -44.83 45.19
C PHE A 16 1.29 -44.72 44.21
N THR A 17 0.15 -45.34 44.52
CA THR A 17 -1.05 -45.25 43.67
C THR A 17 -1.56 -43.81 43.57
N LYS A 18 -1.50 -43.04 44.67
CA LYS A 18 -1.84 -41.61 44.62
C LYS A 18 -0.88 -40.84 43.73
N LEU A 19 0.43 -41.01 43.88
CA LEU A 19 1.44 -40.35 43.06
C LEU A 19 1.27 -40.69 41.57
N GLU A 20 1.00 -41.95 41.25
CA GLU A 20 0.75 -42.41 39.88
C GLU A 20 -0.54 -41.80 39.31
N SER A 21 -1.63 -41.74 40.10
CA SER A 21 -2.87 -41.08 39.70
C SER A 21 -2.70 -39.57 39.49
N TYR A 22 -1.90 -38.90 40.33
CA TYR A 22 -1.58 -37.48 40.18
C TYR A 22 -0.73 -37.25 38.93
N ALA A 23 0.26 -38.10 38.66
CA ALA A 23 1.09 -38.01 37.46
C ALA A 23 0.25 -38.19 36.18
N LEU A 24 -0.62 -39.20 36.13
CA LEU A 24 -1.55 -39.42 35.01
C LEU A 24 -2.53 -38.26 34.81
N THR A 25 -3.07 -37.72 35.90
CA THR A 25 -4.00 -36.58 35.83
C THR A 25 -3.29 -35.34 35.33
N LEU A 26 -2.10 -35.03 35.84
CA LEU A 26 -1.26 -33.91 35.37
C LEU A 26 -0.85 -34.07 33.91
N GLU A 27 -0.49 -35.28 33.48
CA GLU A 27 -0.12 -35.53 32.08
C GLU A 27 -1.30 -35.30 31.14
N THR A 28 -2.49 -35.76 31.55
CA THR A 28 -3.74 -35.51 30.81
C THR A 28 -4.08 -34.02 30.78
N GLU A 29 -3.99 -33.34 31.92
CA GLU A 29 -4.26 -31.90 32.04
C GLU A 29 -3.27 -31.07 31.22
N VAL A 30 -1.98 -31.40 31.26
CA VAL A 30 -0.95 -30.76 30.43
C VAL A 30 -1.23 -31.01 28.95
N ALA A 31 -1.61 -32.23 28.55
CA ALA A 31 -1.95 -32.54 27.17
C ALA A 31 -3.16 -31.72 26.69
N ASP A 32 -4.22 -31.63 27.50
CA ASP A 32 -5.43 -30.86 27.19
C ASP A 32 -5.12 -29.36 27.10
N ARG A 33 -4.38 -28.80 28.07
CA ARG A 33 -3.99 -27.38 28.04
C ARG A 33 -3.04 -27.05 26.90
N THR A 34 -2.13 -27.97 26.56
CA THR A 34 -1.25 -27.81 25.40
C THR A 34 -2.06 -27.79 24.10
N LYS A 35 -3.09 -28.63 23.99
CA LYS A 35 -4.00 -28.64 22.84
C LYS A 35 -4.79 -27.34 22.73
N GLU A 36 -5.41 -26.87 23.82
CA GLU A 36 -6.13 -25.59 23.86
C GLU A 36 -5.21 -24.41 23.45
N LEU A 37 -3.99 -24.37 23.98
CA LEU A 37 -3.00 -23.35 23.62
C LEU A 37 -2.64 -23.39 22.13
N LEU A 38 -2.54 -24.58 21.54
CA LEU A 38 -2.20 -24.74 20.12
C LEU A 38 -3.35 -24.25 19.22
N GLU A 39 -4.59 -24.55 19.59
CA GLU A 39 -5.78 -24.05 18.90
C GLU A 39 -5.91 -22.53 19.00
N GLU A 40 -5.70 -21.96 20.19
CA GLU A 40 -5.77 -20.52 20.41
C GLU A 40 -4.62 -19.78 19.70
N LYS A 41 -3.41 -20.34 19.73
CA LYS A 41 -2.26 -19.85 18.95
C LYS A 41 -2.57 -19.84 17.46
N LYS A 42 -3.20 -20.90 16.94
CA LYS A 42 -3.58 -20.97 15.51
C LYS A 42 -4.59 -19.89 15.13
N LYS A 43 -5.59 -19.61 15.97
CA LYS A 43 -6.55 -18.52 15.74
C LYS A 43 -5.87 -17.15 15.75
N SER A 44 -5.00 -16.92 16.74
CA SER A 44 -4.22 -15.68 16.86
C SER A 44 -3.35 -15.44 15.62
N ASP A 45 -2.65 -16.49 15.16
CA ASP A 45 -1.79 -16.44 13.98
C ASP A 45 -2.55 -16.09 12.70
N ILE A 46 -3.76 -16.64 12.52
CA ILE A 46 -4.62 -16.32 11.37
C ILE A 46 -5.06 -14.86 11.43
N LEU A 47 -5.48 -14.36 12.59
CA LEU A 47 -5.93 -12.98 12.74
C LEU A 47 -4.80 -11.98 12.47
N LEU A 48 -3.61 -12.24 13.02
CA LEU A 48 -2.41 -11.45 12.78
C LEU A 48 -2.05 -11.37 11.28
N SER A 49 -2.19 -12.48 10.55
CA SER A 49 -1.93 -12.52 9.11
C SER A 49 -2.99 -11.82 8.26
N ARG A 50 -4.17 -11.52 8.82
CA ARG A 50 -5.21 -10.71 8.18
C ARG A 50 -5.03 -9.22 8.45
N MET A 51 -4.43 -8.86 9.58
CA MET A 51 -4.18 -7.47 9.97
C MET A 51 -2.88 -6.93 9.39
N LEU A 52 -1.86 -7.78 9.22
CA LEU A 52 -0.53 -7.36 8.80
C LEU A 52 0.01 -8.25 7.67
N PRO A 53 0.88 -7.71 6.81
CA PRO A 53 1.58 -8.53 5.83
C PRO A 53 2.41 -9.64 6.50
N ARG A 54 2.46 -10.81 5.86
CA ARG A 54 3.14 -12.00 6.41
C ARG A 54 4.58 -11.75 6.86
N GLN A 55 5.35 -10.99 6.10
CA GLN A 55 6.75 -10.67 6.44
C GLN A 55 6.88 -9.88 7.75
N ILE A 56 5.92 -9.00 8.03
CA ILE A 56 5.85 -8.23 9.26
C ILE A 56 5.37 -9.14 10.40
N THR A 57 4.37 -9.97 10.14
CA THR A 57 3.84 -10.95 11.09
C THR A 57 4.92 -11.94 11.56
N GLU A 58 5.76 -12.46 10.66
CA GLU A 58 6.83 -13.40 11.01
C GLU A 58 7.89 -12.76 11.92
N LYS A 59 8.32 -11.54 11.60
CA LYS A 59 9.26 -10.78 12.46
C LYS A 59 8.67 -10.51 13.85
N LEU A 60 7.39 -10.13 13.91
CA LEU A 60 6.68 -9.91 15.18
C LEU A 60 6.55 -11.18 16.02
N LYS A 61 6.27 -12.33 15.39
CA LYS A 61 6.15 -13.62 16.08
C LYS A 61 7.44 -14.03 16.80
N ILE A 62 8.60 -13.61 16.27
CA ILE A 62 9.93 -13.88 16.84
C ILE A 62 10.31 -12.83 17.90
N GLY A 63 9.45 -11.83 18.15
CA GLY A 63 9.71 -10.74 19.10
C GLY A 63 10.71 -9.69 18.59
N HIS A 64 11.00 -9.68 17.28
CA HIS A 64 11.83 -8.63 16.68
C HIS A 64 11.04 -7.34 16.50
N SER A 65 11.68 -6.22 16.81
CA SER A 65 11.17 -4.88 16.47
C SER A 65 11.21 -4.68 14.95
N ILE A 66 10.20 -4.02 14.39
CA ILE A 66 10.15 -3.67 12.97
C ILE A 66 10.70 -2.25 12.83
N GLU A 67 11.85 -2.11 12.19
CA GLU A 67 12.40 -0.80 11.85
C GLU A 67 11.72 -0.25 10.58
N PRO A 68 11.51 1.07 10.47
CA PRO A 68 11.02 1.69 9.24
C PRO A 68 11.96 1.39 8.06
N GLU A 69 11.40 0.93 6.94
CA GLU A 69 12.15 0.62 5.72
C GLU A 69 11.77 1.58 4.59
N MET A 70 12.77 2.00 3.80
CA MET A 70 12.56 2.79 2.59
C MET A 70 12.43 1.87 1.37
N TYR A 71 11.36 2.06 0.59
CA TYR A 71 11.14 1.34 -0.67
C TYR A 71 11.35 2.30 -1.85
N GLU A 72 12.40 2.05 -2.64
CA GLU A 72 12.74 2.87 -3.82
C GLU A 72 11.77 2.63 -4.99
N SER A 73 11.21 1.42 -5.07
CA SER A 73 10.35 0.97 -6.17
C SER A 73 9.03 0.45 -5.61
N ALA A 74 8.02 1.32 -5.59
CA ALA A 74 6.67 0.99 -5.16
C ALA A 74 5.67 1.88 -5.90
N THR A 75 4.47 1.38 -6.17
CA THR A 75 3.39 2.20 -6.74
C THR A 75 2.20 2.20 -5.80
N VAL A 76 1.77 3.39 -5.46
CA VAL A 76 0.61 3.68 -4.62
C VAL A 76 -0.58 4.03 -5.51
N PHE A 77 -1.70 3.38 -5.22
CA PHE A 77 -3.02 3.63 -5.78
C PHE A 77 -3.88 4.30 -4.74
N PHE A 78 -4.49 5.43 -5.12
CA PHE A 78 -5.49 6.14 -4.34
C PHE A 78 -6.79 6.14 -5.13
N SER A 79 -7.90 5.87 -4.47
CA SER A 79 -9.20 6.17 -5.05
C SER A 79 -10.13 6.86 -4.07
N ASP A 80 -11.09 7.57 -4.65
CA ASP A 80 -12.13 8.32 -3.97
C ASP A 80 -13.46 8.11 -4.71
N VAL A 81 -14.55 7.88 -3.98
CA VAL A 81 -15.87 7.69 -4.57
C VAL A 81 -16.47 9.06 -4.89
N VAL A 82 -16.74 9.32 -6.16
CA VAL A 82 -17.28 10.60 -6.60
C VAL A 82 -18.69 10.76 -6.05
N SER A 83 -18.91 11.89 -5.37
CA SER A 83 -20.21 12.27 -4.78
C SER A 83 -20.72 11.30 -3.71
N PHE A 84 -19.83 10.55 -3.04
CA PHE A 84 -20.20 9.65 -1.94
C PHE A 84 -21.07 10.33 -0.88
N THR A 85 -20.72 11.54 -0.44
CA THR A 85 -21.50 12.30 0.55
C THR A 85 -22.95 12.52 0.11
N THR A 86 -23.18 12.78 -1.18
CA THR A 86 -24.53 13.01 -1.74
C THR A 86 -25.32 11.70 -1.82
N ILE A 87 -24.67 10.61 -2.21
CA ILE A 87 -25.26 9.27 -2.24
C ILE A 87 -25.64 8.85 -0.81
N ALA A 88 -24.71 9.01 0.13
CA ALA A 88 -24.90 8.68 1.54
C ALA A 88 -26.02 9.51 2.19
N ALA A 89 -26.15 10.79 1.85
CA ALA A 89 -27.21 11.66 2.36
C ALA A 89 -28.62 11.29 1.85
N ARG A 90 -28.73 10.56 0.74
CA ARG A 90 -30.01 10.13 0.16
C ARG A 90 -30.46 8.74 0.61
N GLY A 91 -29.59 8.00 1.29
CA GLY A 91 -29.87 6.67 1.83
C GLY A 91 -30.07 6.68 3.35
N THR A 92 -30.59 5.59 3.90
CA THR A 92 -30.49 5.32 5.34
C THR A 92 -29.06 4.88 5.66
N PRO A 93 -28.59 5.01 6.91
CA PRO A 93 -27.25 4.53 7.30
C PRO A 93 -27.01 3.05 6.92
N MET A 94 -28.05 2.21 7.02
CA MET A 94 -27.97 0.81 6.63
C MET A 94 -27.76 0.63 5.13
N ASN A 95 -28.40 1.45 4.28
CA ASN A 95 -28.20 1.40 2.83
C ASN A 95 -26.78 1.81 2.43
N VAL A 96 -26.18 2.77 3.14
CA VAL A 96 -24.79 3.21 2.90
C VAL A 96 -23.80 2.12 3.30
N ILE A 97 -24.03 1.46 4.44
CA ILE A 97 -23.21 0.34 4.89
C ILE A 97 -23.27 -0.81 3.88
N ASN A 98 -24.47 -1.18 3.42
CA ASN A 98 -24.62 -2.24 2.43
C ASN A 98 -23.93 -1.89 1.10
N LEU A 99 -24.09 -0.65 0.62
CA LEU A 99 -23.38 -0.15 -0.56
C LEU A 99 -21.86 -0.27 -0.42
N LEU A 100 -21.30 0.17 0.70
CA LEU A 100 -19.85 0.10 0.96
C LEU A 100 -19.37 -1.36 1.06
N ASN A 101 -20.14 -2.23 1.73
CA ASN A 101 -19.80 -3.64 1.84
C ASN A 101 -19.78 -4.33 0.47
N ASP A 102 -20.77 -4.07 -0.38
CA ASP A 102 -20.83 -4.64 -1.74
C ASP A 102 -19.66 -4.12 -2.59
N LEU A 103 -19.38 -2.82 -2.50
CA LEU A 103 -18.25 -2.19 -3.20
C LEU A 103 -16.90 -2.75 -2.75
N TYR A 104 -16.67 -2.86 -1.44
CA TYR A 104 -15.43 -3.37 -0.89
C TYR A 104 -15.25 -4.85 -1.12
N THR A 105 -16.32 -5.65 -1.09
CA THR A 105 -16.26 -7.06 -1.46
C THR A 105 -15.86 -7.23 -2.92
N LEU A 106 -16.41 -6.40 -3.81
CA LEU A 106 -16.03 -6.38 -5.22
C LEU A 106 -14.55 -6.01 -5.39
N PHE A 107 -14.09 -4.95 -4.73
CA PHE A 107 -12.70 -4.51 -4.82
C PHE A 107 -11.72 -5.53 -4.23
N ASP A 108 -12.01 -6.08 -3.05
CA ASP A 108 -11.21 -7.11 -2.41
C ASP A 108 -11.06 -8.34 -3.34
N SER A 109 -12.12 -8.74 -4.04
CA SER A 109 -12.05 -9.86 -5.01
C SER A 109 -11.13 -9.61 -6.21
N ILE A 110 -10.94 -8.34 -6.58
CA ILE A 110 -10.05 -7.93 -7.68
C ILE A 110 -8.61 -7.86 -7.16
N ILE A 111 -8.40 -7.32 -5.96
CA ILE A 111 -7.08 -7.20 -5.32
C ILE A 111 -6.48 -8.57 -5.04
N ASP A 112 -7.29 -9.54 -4.62
CA ASP A 112 -6.83 -10.92 -4.35
C ASP A 112 -6.18 -11.60 -5.57
N ARG A 113 -6.40 -11.07 -6.79
CA ARG A 113 -5.80 -11.57 -8.04
C ARG A 113 -4.51 -10.86 -8.45
N HIS A 114 -4.10 -9.82 -7.73
CA HIS A 114 -2.96 -8.97 -8.06
C HIS A 114 -1.95 -8.94 -6.91
N ASP A 115 -0.68 -8.65 -7.20
CA ASP A 115 0.35 -8.46 -6.18
C ASP A 115 0.25 -7.03 -5.60
N VAL A 116 -0.78 -6.82 -4.77
CA VAL A 116 -1.12 -5.52 -4.18
C VAL A 116 -1.44 -5.68 -2.71
N TYR A 117 -0.84 -4.82 -1.89
CA TYR A 117 -1.11 -4.70 -0.47
C TYR A 117 -2.16 -3.60 -0.22
N LYS A 118 -3.27 -3.99 0.40
CA LYS A 118 -4.31 -3.05 0.87
C LYS A 118 -3.85 -2.33 2.13
N VAL A 119 -3.89 -1.01 2.11
CA VAL A 119 -3.57 -0.17 3.27
C VAL A 119 -4.88 0.18 3.99
N GLU A 120 -4.86 0.22 5.32
CA GLU A 120 -6.02 0.66 6.09
C GLU A 120 -6.34 2.14 5.79
N THR A 121 -7.55 2.40 5.31
CA THR A 121 -8.05 3.76 5.01
C THR A 121 -9.17 4.17 5.94
N ILE A 122 -9.42 5.47 6.00
CA ILE A 122 -10.53 6.07 6.74
C ILE A 122 -11.54 6.61 5.73
N GLY A 123 -12.79 6.14 5.80
CA GLY A 123 -13.90 6.63 4.98
C GLY A 123 -14.14 5.84 3.68
N ASP A 124 -14.41 6.57 2.60
CA ASP A 124 -14.72 6.10 1.24
C ASP A 124 -13.49 6.08 0.30
N ALA A 125 -12.34 6.50 0.82
CA ALA A 125 -11.08 6.40 0.11
C ALA A 125 -10.53 4.97 0.16
N TYR A 126 -9.96 4.49 -0.94
CA TYR A 126 -9.38 3.16 -1.04
C TYR A 126 -7.89 3.29 -1.41
N LEU A 127 -7.01 2.71 -0.60
CA LEU A 127 -5.55 2.84 -0.73
C LEU A 127 -4.92 1.47 -0.88
N CYS A 128 -4.09 1.35 -1.91
CA CYS A 128 -3.41 0.12 -2.26
C CYS A 128 -1.97 0.43 -2.67
N VAL A 129 -1.05 -0.48 -2.38
CA VAL A 129 0.36 -0.32 -2.73
C VAL A 129 0.89 -1.62 -3.29
N SER A 130 1.61 -1.55 -4.41
CA SER A 130 2.40 -2.68 -4.92
C SER A 130 3.89 -2.38 -4.80
N GLY A 131 4.71 -3.42 -4.68
CA GLY A 131 6.14 -3.32 -4.35
C GLY A 131 6.44 -3.20 -2.85
N VAL A 132 5.39 -3.27 -2.02
CA VAL A 132 5.46 -3.30 -0.54
C VAL A 132 4.50 -4.37 -0.02
N PRO A 133 4.89 -5.17 0.99
CA PRO A 133 6.23 -5.24 1.58
C PRO A 133 7.21 -6.06 0.71
N ASN A 134 6.70 -6.83 -0.25
CA ASN A 134 7.52 -7.59 -1.18
C ASN A 134 7.93 -6.70 -2.36
N ARG A 135 9.23 -6.54 -2.57
CA ARG A 135 9.77 -5.85 -3.75
C ARG A 135 9.57 -6.73 -4.99
N ASN A 136 8.90 -6.22 -6.01
CA ASN A 136 8.58 -6.95 -7.24
C ASN A 136 9.22 -6.31 -8.50
N GLY A 137 10.32 -5.58 -8.34
CA GLY A 137 11.03 -4.92 -9.45
C GLY A 137 10.20 -3.78 -10.04
N ASN A 138 9.94 -3.81 -11.35
CA ASN A 138 9.07 -2.84 -12.03
C ASN A 138 7.63 -3.34 -12.21
N GLU A 139 7.32 -4.58 -11.79
CA GLU A 139 5.98 -5.15 -11.97
C GLU A 139 4.92 -4.41 -11.12
N HIS A 140 5.30 -3.72 -10.03
CA HIS A 140 4.35 -2.95 -9.23
C HIS A 140 3.51 -1.95 -10.03
N VAL A 141 4.07 -1.35 -11.08
CA VAL A 141 3.33 -0.41 -11.92
C VAL A 141 2.24 -1.15 -12.69
N LYS A 142 2.59 -2.30 -13.26
CA LYS A 142 1.70 -3.14 -14.06
C LYS A 142 0.57 -3.71 -13.22
N GLU A 143 0.87 -4.18 -12.01
CA GLU A 143 -0.11 -4.71 -11.06
C GLU A 143 -1.15 -3.64 -10.71
N ILE A 144 -0.70 -2.43 -10.33
CA ILE A 144 -1.61 -1.32 -9.99
C ILE A 144 -2.43 -0.86 -11.19
N CYS A 145 -1.84 -0.75 -12.38
CA CYS A 145 -2.56 -0.38 -13.59
C CYS A 145 -3.62 -1.43 -13.96
N SER A 146 -3.29 -2.71 -13.89
CA SER A 146 -4.21 -3.81 -14.20
C SER A 146 -5.37 -3.87 -13.20
N MET A 147 -5.07 -3.73 -11.92
CA MET A 147 -6.07 -3.62 -10.86
C MET A 147 -7.00 -2.42 -11.08
N SER A 148 -6.44 -1.25 -11.41
CA SER A 148 -7.22 -0.02 -11.65
C SER A 148 -8.20 -0.19 -12.81
N LEU A 149 -7.79 -0.84 -13.89
CA LEU A 149 -8.68 -1.17 -15.01
C LEU A 149 -9.78 -2.15 -14.56
N GLY A 150 -9.43 -3.18 -13.79
CA GLY A 150 -10.40 -4.12 -13.24
C GLY A 150 -11.47 -3.46 -12.38
N PHE A 151 -11.11 -2.45 -11.57
CA PHE A 151 -12.09 -1.65 -10.83
C PHE A 151 -13.02 -0.87 -11.77
N MET A 152 -12.47 -0.18 -12.77
CA MET A 152 -13.26 0.62 -13.70
C MET A 152 -14.25 -0.23 -14.51
N GLU A 153 -13.83 -1.42 -14.96
CA GLU A 153 -14.70 -2.37 -15.65
C GLU A 153 -15.80 -2.90 -14.75
N SER A 154 -15.46 -3.31 -13.52
CA SER A 154 -16.41 -3.88 -12.58
C SER A 154 -17.46 -2.87 -12.09
N LEU A 155 -17.15 -1.58 -12.14
CA LEU A 155 -18.08 -0.51 -11.80
C LEU A 155 -19.11 -0.21 -12.89
N ILE A 156 -18.93 -0.69 -14.12
CA ILE A 156 -19.90 -0.47 -15.21
C ILE A 156 -21.23 -1.15 -14.91
N ASP A 157 -21.16 -2.37 -14.37
CA ASP A 157 -22.32 -3.21 -14.03
C ASP A 157 -22.72 -3.09 -12.55
N PHE A 158 -22.01 -2.25 -11.78
CA PHE A 158 -22.30 -2.06 -10.37
C PHE A 158 -23.56 -1.22 -10.18
N TYR A 159 -24.53 -1.78 -9.46
CA TYR A 159 -25.84 -1.20 -9.22
C TYR A 159 -26.01 -0.81 -7.76
N ILE A 160 -26.59 0.37 -7.50
CA ILE A 160 -26.89 0.86 -6.16
C ILE A 160 -28.34 0.53 -5.80
N PRO A 161 -28.61 -0.40 -4.85
CA PRO A 161 -29.97 -0.87 -4.54
C PRO A 161 -30.98 0.21 -4.17
N HIS A 162 -30.54 1.26 -3.51
CA HIS A 162 -31.40 2.34 -3.03
C HIS A 162 -31.51 3.51 -4.02
N LEU A 163 -30.70 3.54 -5.10
CA LEU A 163 -30.65 4.60 -6.10
C LEU A 163 -30.47 4.01 -7.51
N PRO A 164 -31.53 3.41 -8.10
CA PRO A 164 -31.45 2.69 -9.36
C PRO A 164 -31.10 3.52 -10.61
N GLY A 165 -31.03 4.86 -10.49
CA GLY A 165 -30.65 5.77 -11.57
C GLY A 165 -29.27 6.42 -11.39
N GLU A 166 -28.59 6.17 -10.27
CA GLU A 166 -27.27 6.72 -9.99
C GLU A 166 -26.20 5.69 -10.31
N LYS A 167 -25.16 6.10 -11.05
CA LYS A 167 -23.99 5.25 -11.31
C LYS A 167 -22.88 5.64 -10.34
N LEU A 168 -22.27 4.63 -9.73
CA LEU A 168 -21.09 4.85 -8.92
C LEU A 168 -19.91 5.22 -9.82
N SER A 169 -19.23 6.31 -9.53
CA SER A 169 -18.04 6.74 -10.25
C SER A 169 -16.86 6.81 -9.30
N LEU A 170 -15.73 6.24 -9.72
CA LEU A 170 -14.50 6.25 -8.94
C LEU A 170 -13.50 7.24 -9.55
N ARG A 171 -12.86 8.04 -8.71
CA ARG A 171 -11.67 8.80 -9.09
C ARG A 171 -10.45 8.00 -8.69
N VAL A 172 -9.55 7.77 -9.63
CA VAL A 172 -8.30 7.01 -9.42
C VAL A 172 -7.09 7.93 -9.59
N GLY A 173 -6.15 7.83 -8.66
CA GLY A 173 -4.83 8.44 -8.72
C GLY A 173 -3.74 7.39 -8.51
N ILE A 174 -2.83 7.27 -9.46
CA ILE A 174 -1.68 6.36 -9.38
C ILE A 174 -0.42 7.18 -9.23
N HIS A 175 0.46 6.75 -8.32
CA HIS A 175 1.70 7.42 -8.02
C HIS A 175 2.81 6.42 -7.71
N THR A 176 3.96 6.55 -8.36
CA THR A 176 5.13 5.69 -8.10
C THR A 176 6.10 6.41 -7.17
N ALA A 177 6.68 5.69 -6.22
CA ALA A 177 7.60 6.17 -5.20
C ALA A 177 8.75 6.98 -5.81
N GLY A 178 9.19 8.01 -5.06
CA GLY A 178 10.29 8.90 -5.48
C GLY A 178 9.87 10.13 -6.28
N MET A 179 8.57 10.36 -6.51
CA MET A 179 8.07 11.59 -7.12
C MET A 179 7.30 12.41 -6.08
N VAL A 180 7.45 13.73 -6.00
CA VAL A 180 6.59 14.56 -5.14
C VAL A 180 5.70 15.41 -6.02
N HIS A 181 4.39 15.34 -5.81
CA HIS A 181 3.42 16.13 -6.55
C HIS A 181 3.41 17.58 -6.04
N LEU A 182 3.46 18.53 -6.96
CA LEU A 182 3.39 19.95 -6.68
C LEU A 182 2.24 20.58 -7.47
N SER A 183 1.48 21.46 -6.82
CA SER A 183 0.55 22.36 -7.50
C SER A 183 1.32 23.44 -8.28
N ALA A 184 0.67 24.08 -9.25
CA ALA A 184 1.27 25.20 -9.97
C ALA A 184 1.77 26.32 -9.04
N ASP A 185 1.02 26.66 -7.99
CA ASP A 185 1.43 27.68 -7.02
C ASP A 185 2.64 27.24 -6.20
N ALA A 186 2.66 25.99 -5.74
CA ALA A 186 3.81 25.44 -5.02
C ALA A 186 5.06 25.40 -5.90
N ASN A 187 4.91 25.03 -7.18
CA ASN A 187 5.99 25.05 -8.14
C ASN A 187 6.52 26.48 -8.36
N ARG A 188 5.65 27.49 -8.53
CA ARG A 188 6.06 28.90 -8.69
C ARG A 188 6.88 29.37 -7.49
N LEU A 189 6.39 29.15 -6.27
CA LEU A 189 7.10 29.51 -5.04
C LEU A 189 8.44 28.77 -4.93
N LEU A 190 8.49 27.50 -5.35
CA LEU A 190 9.71 26.72 -5.31
C LEU A 190 10.75 27.18 -6.35
N GLN A 191 10.29 27.67 -7.51
CA GLN A 191 11.13 28.33 -8.52
C GLN A 191 11.65 29.69 -8.03
N GLU A 192 10.88 30.43 -7.23
CA GLU A 192 11.32 31.68 -6.59
C GLU A 192 12.39 31.44 -5.51
N VAL A 193 12.23 30.38 -4.70
CA VAL A 193 13.24 29.98 -3.70
C VAL A 193 14.53 29.47 -4.36
N GLY A 194 14.41 28.81 -5.51
CA GLY A 194 15.54 28.23 -6.24
C GLY A 194 16.13 26.99 -5.57
N GLY A 195 17.03 26.30 -6.29
CA GLY A 195 17.70 25.09 -5.79
C GLY A 195 16.88 23.80 -5.90
N TYR A 196 15.74 23.81 -6.59
CA TYR A 196 14.90 22.63 -6.81
C TYR A 196 14.59 22.45 -8.30
N GLN A 197 14.71 21.22 -8.79
CA GLN A 197 14.34 20.87 -10.15
C GLN A 197 12.94 20.27 -10.17
N THR A 198 12.06 20.82 -11.01
CA THR A 198 10.70 20.33 -11.20
C THR A 198 10.41 20.04 -12.67
N GLU A 199 9.44 19.16 -12.93
CA GLU A 199 9.01 18.74 -14.26
C GLU A 199 7.49 18.89 -14.40
N LEU A 200 7.00 19.36 -15.56
CA LEU A 200 5.56 19.49 -15.78
C LEU A 200 4.92 18.10 -15.88
N ARG A 201 3.98 17.80 -14.99
CA ARG A 201 3.16 16.58 -15.03
C ARG A 201 1.99 16.71 -16.02
N GLY A 202 1.41 17.90 -16.09
CA GLY A 202 0.22 18.20 -16.89
C GLY A 202 -1.01 18.57 -16.03
N ASP A 203 -2.16 18.59 -16.69
CA ASP A 203 -3.41 19.09 -16.13
C ASP A 203 -4.15 18.01 -15.32
N VAL A 204 -4.48 18.32 -14.07
CA VAL A 204 -5.19 17.45 -13.14
C VAL A 204 -6.42 18.17 -12.62
N ILE A 205 -7.57 17.50 -12.69
CA ILE A 205 -8.83 18.04 -12.16
C ILE A 205 -8.86 17.87 -10.64
N ILE A 206 -8.88 18.98 -9.92
CA ILE A 206 -8.98 19.02 -8.45
C ILE A 206 -10.37 19.55 -8.06
N LYS A 207 -11.09 18.76 -7.26
CA LYS A 207 -12.45 19.07 -6.80
C LYS A 207 -12.44 20.43 -6.06
N GLY A 208 -13.28 21.36 -6.53
CA GLY A 208 -13.38 22.71 -5.97
C GLY A 208 -12.37 23.73 -6.53
N LYS A 209 -11.38 23.32 -7.33
CA LYS A 209 -10.41 24.22 -7.98
C LYS A 209 -10.38 24.12 -9.51
N GLY A 210 -11.05 23.13 -10.09
CA GLY A 210 -11.12 22.95 -11.54
C GLY A 210 -9.88 22.22 -12.08
N VAL A 211 -9.60 22.44 -13.36
CA VAL A 211 -8.40 21.91 -14.02
C VAL A 211 -7.19 22.69 -13.52
N LEU A 212 -6.25 22.02 -12.85
CA LEU A 212 -5.03 22.63 -12.35
C LEU A 212 -3.80 22.02 -13.03
N GLN A 213 -2.88 22.86 -13.49
CA GLN A 213 -1.56 22.41 -13.89
C GLN A 213 -0.79 21.91 -12.67
N THR A 214 -0.09 20.79 -12.86
CA THR A 214 0.68 20.16 -11.79
C THR A 214 2.07 19.74 -12.25
N TYR A 215 2.96 19.59 -11.28
CA TYR A 215 4.39 19.37 -11.48
C TYR A 215 4.89 18.21 -10.61
N TRP A 216 5.99 17.60 -11.03
CA TRP A 216 6.78 16.66 -10.25
C TRP A 216 8.02 17.36 -9.70
N LEU A 217 8.32 17.19 -8.42
CA LEU A 217 9.64 17.51 -7.86
C LEU A 217 10.60 16.37 -8.20
N LYS A 218 11.73 16.70 -8.83
CA LYS A 218 12.75 15.73 -9.26
C LYS A 218 13.85 15.61 -8.23
N CYS A 219 14.51 16.72 -7.89
CA CYS A 219 15.63 16.74 -6.96
C CYS A 219 15.91 18.15 -6.46
N ARG A 220 16.76 18.26 -5.44
CA ARG A 220 17.40 19.51 -5.03
C ARG A 220 18.69 19.64 -5.84
N SER A 221 18.85 20.74 -6.57
CA SER A 221 20.09 21.07 -7.29
C SER A 221 21.11 21.52 -6.25
N GLU A 222 22.18 20.75 -6.03
CA GLU A 222 23.21 21.07 -5.03
C GLU A 222 24.14 22.23 -5.43
N ASP A 223 23.95 22.83 -6.61
CA ASP A 223 24.71 24.02 -7.01
C ASP A 223 23.91 25.31 -6.77
N GLY A 224 24.16 25.92 -5.60
CA GLY A 224 23.69 27.26 -5.24
C GLY A 224 24.44 28.38 -5.97
N LEU A 225 24.43 28.39 -7.31
CA LEU A 225 24.89 29.53 -8.09
C LEU A 225 23.85 29.86 -9.18
N GLY A 226 23.05 30.88 -8.90
CA GLY A 226 22.22 31.51 -9.92
C GLY A 226 23.08 32.05 -11.07
N PRO A 227 22.53 32.20 -12.29
CA PRO A 227 23.31 32.73 -13.40
C PRO A 227 23.57 34.21 -13.18
N SER A 228 24.80 34.54 -12.76
CA SER A 228 25.33 35.90 -12.77
C SER A 228 25.61 36.32 -14.22
N SER A 229 24.93 37.37 -14.64
CA SER A 229 25.22 38.10 -15.86
C SER A 229 26.62 38.73 -15.81
N SER A 230 27.54 38.42 -16.73
CA SER A 230 28.45 39.43 -17.30
C SER A 230 29.29 38.95 -18.51
N ILE A 231 29.22 39.75 -19.57
CA ILE A 231 30.33 40.27 -20.38
C ILE A 231 30.88 39.39 -21.53
N ASN A 232 30.40 39.76 -22.72
CA ASN A 232 31.02 39.64 -24.03
C ASN A 232 32.25 40.57 -24.15
N LYS A 233 33.37 40.08 -24.69
CA LYS A 233 34.53 40.76 -25.33
C LYS A 233 35.57 39.64 -25.61
N ASP A 234 36.20 39.39 -26.75
CA ASP A 234 36.35 40.00 -28.08
C ASP A 234 36.82 38.82 -29.00
N HIS A 235 36.35 38.63 -30.24
CA HIS A 235 36.96 39.10 -31.51
C HIS A 235 38.48 38.81 -31.61
N VAL A 236 39.13 38.27 -32.66
CA VAL A 236 38.92 38.09 -34.12
C VAL A 236 40.13 37.26 -34.62
N ALA A 237 40.00 36.22 -35.45
CA ALA A 237 40.37 36.16 -36.88
C ALA A 237 40.47 34.65 -37.23
N THR A 238 40.10 34.13 -38.41
CA THR A 238 40.64 34.52 -39.71
C THR A 238 39.75 34.00 -40.85
N THR A 239 39.54 34.87 -41.83
CA THR A 239 38.77 34.69 -43.07
C THR A 239 39.61 34.04 -44.18
N LYS A 240 38.97 33.19 -45.01
CA LYS A 240 39.03 33.06 -46.50
C LYS A 240 38.84 31.60 -46.94
N ASP A 241 37.69 31.20 -47.53
CA ASP A 241 37.21 31.41 -48.91
C ASP A 241 37.65 30.28 -49.89
N LYS A 242 36.69 29.42 -50.30
CA LYS A 242 36.32 29.17 -51.72
C LYS A 242 35.39 27.94 -51.94
N ARG A 243 34.16 28.26 -52.35
CA ARG A 243 33.43 27.82 -53.57
C ARG A 243 33.06 26.34 -53.85
N ARG A 244 31.76 26.22 -54.25
CA ARG A 244 31.07 25.25 -55.15
C ARG A 244 30.68 23.92 -54.50
N SER A 245 29.48 23.36 -54.66
CA SER A 245 28.34 23.62 -55.57
C SER A 245 27.15 22.74 -55.14
N ASN A 246 25.93 23.31 -55.12
CA ASN A 246 24.66 22.58 -55.33
C ASN A 246 24.38 22.55 -56.85
N PRO A 247 23.73 21.52 -57.44
CA PRO A 247 22.26 21.30 -57.36
C PRO A 247 21.92 19.77 -57.29
N GLY A 248 20.72 19.19 -57.16
CA GLY A 248 19.30 19.57 -57.19
C GLY A 248 18.47 18.33 -57.64
N LYS A 249 17.21 18.18 -57.17
CA LYS A 249 16.12 17.25 -57.62
C LYS A 249 16.36 15.73 -57.39
N LEU A 250 15.38 14.82 -57.24
CA LEU A 250 13.99 14.62 -57.75
C LEU A 250 13.08 14.05 -56.61
N TYR A 251 11.81 14.42 -56.42
CA TYR A 251 10.57 13.95 -57.09
C TYR A 251 10.38 12.43 -57.23
N LEU A 252 9.52 11.85 -56.37
CA LEU A 252 8.15 11.40 -56.69
C LEU A 252 7.34 11.32 -55.39
#